data_AF-A0A179DN60-F1
#
_entry.id   AF-A0A179DN60-F1
#
_cell.length_a   1.000
_cell.length_b   1.000
_cell.length_c   1.000
_cell.angle_alpha   90.00
_cell.angle_beta   90.00
_cell.angle_gamma   90.00
#
_symmetry.space_group_name_H-M   'P 1'
#
loop_
_entity.id
_entity.type
_entity.pdbx_description
1 polymer ?
#
loop_
_entity_poly.entity_id
_entity_poly.type
_entity_poly.pdbx_seq_one_letter_code
_entity_poly.pdbx_strand_id
1 'polypeptide(L)'
;MLLFIAIQPLKAQMNKLTTAEKQAGWKLLFDGKTTDGWRGAFMDTFPKKGWEISEGCLMVEPSNGAESTNGGDIVTKQLYDDFELTVDFKLTKGANSGIKYFVDNQQPKPGAPRSAYGLEFQLLDDDVHPDAKLGKIGNRKLGSLYDLIPAPSDKPLHPIGEWNTAKIISKGAHVEHWLNGQKLISYERGGDAFNTLVAESKYKDIPGFGLIEKGCILLQDHGNKVYFKNIKIRKIATASLGNKYGVVSYTFRNEFAKNVPATLDYIKALGITNIEFSSLFGKTATELRKLLDERGMVCTSFGVNYNDLNNKTAEVGANAKTLGASFVRVAWIPHNDSIGFTIEDAKKATEDFNKAGKLLKEDYNLTFCYHNHGYEFAKYEQGTFFDYLMDNTNPAYVSFELDLLWAFHPGANPAQLIKKYPGRFKLMHVKDLKKGVKGDFSGKTPVENDVAVGTGQLNIPEIFKMAKSSSIQYYYIEDESNNTSTQVPISLIYLKKLLEN
;
A
#
# COMPACT_ATOMS: atom_id res chain seq x y z
N MET A 1 34.14 16.04 43.40
CA MET A 1 34.79 15.31 42.30
C MET A 1 33.72 14.47 41.61
N LEU A 2 33.10 14.99 40.55
CA LEU A 2 32.05 14.30 39.80
C LEU A 2 32.71 13.45 38.71
N LEU A 3 32.61 12.12 38.87
CA LEU A 3 33.14 11.15 37.93
C LEU A 3 32.19 11.06 36.72
N PHE A 4 32.57 11.65 35.59
CA PHE A 4 31.88 11.42 34.32
C PHE A 4 32.25 10.03 33.82
N ILE A 5 31.32 9.07 33.91
CA ILE A 5 31.44 7.79 33.22
C ILE A 5 31.10 8.05 31.75
N ALA A 6 32.12 8.08 30.90
CA ALA A 6 31.94 8.10 29.46
C ALA A 6 31.31 6.78 29.01
N ILE A 7 30.04 6.80 28.63
CA ILE A 7 29.38 5.67 27.97
C ILE A 7 29.97 5.58 26.55
N GLN A 8 30.94 4.68 26.35
CA GLN A 8 31.39 4.36 24.99
C GLN A 8 30.23 3.71 24.23
N PRO A 9 29.92 4.15 22.99
CA PRO A 9 28.91 3.49 22.17
C PRO A 9 29.35 2.05 21.89
N LEU A 10 28.47 1.09 22.14
CA LEU A 10 28.71 -0.32 21.86
C LEU A 10 29.06 -0.47 20.36
N LYS A 11 30.30 -0.86 20.05
CA LYS A 11 30.72 -1.10 18.66
C LYS A 11 29.85 -2.22 18.09
N ALA A 12 29.06 -1.93 17.05
CA ALA A 12 28.21 -2.93 16.40
C ALA A 12 29.07 -4.12 15.95
N GLN A 13 28.74 -5.31 16.43
CA GLN A 13 29.49 -6.52 16.09
C GLN A 13 29.20 -6.92 14.64
N MET A 14 30.25 -7.18 13.87
CA MET A 14 30.16 -7.56 12.47
C MET A 14 29.27 -8.81 12.26
N ASN A 15 28.44 -8.75 11.22
CA ASN A 15 27.44 -9.74 10.82
C ASN A 15 26.53 -10.20 11.97
N LYS A 16 26.16 -9.27 12.85
CA LYS A 16 25.18 -9.51 13.91
C LYS A 16 24.10 -8.44 13.93
N LEU A 17 22.90 -8.88 14.26
CA LEU A 17 21.80 -8.01 14.60
C LEU A 17 21.85 -7.69 16.09
N THR A 18 21.71 -6.42 16.41
CA THR A 18 21.39 -5.95 17.76
C THR A 18 20.01 -6.44 18.19
N THR A 19 19.72 -6.39 19.49
CA THR A 19 18.39 -6.71 20.01
C THR A 19 17.30 -5.82 19.38
N ALA A 20 17.57 -4.52 19.23
CA ALA A 20 16.65 -3.58 18.61
C ALA A 20 16.39 -3.93 17.14
N GLU A 21 17.42 -4.30 16.38
CA GLU A 21 17.26 -4.72 14.99
C GLU A 21 16.40 -6.00 14.89
N LYS A 22 16.63 -6.99 15.74
CA LYS A 22 15.80 -8.21 15.77
C LYS A 22 14.33 -7.88 16.07
N GLN A 23 14.08 -7.03 17.06
CA GLN A 23 12.73 -6.58 17.42
C GLN A 23 12.06 -5.80 16.29
N ALA A 24 12.83 -5.01 15.54
CA ALA A 24 12.37 -4.26 14.39
C ALA A 24 12.25 -5.11 13.09
N GLY A 25 12.35 -6.44 13.21
CA GLY A 25 12.11 -7.39 12.13
C GLY A 25 13.27 -7.56 11.14
N TRP A 26 14.46 -7.07 11.46
CA TRP A 26 15.64 -7.28 10.62
C TRP A 26 16.09 -8.74 10.62
N LYS A 27 16.59 -9.16 9.47
CA LYS A 27 17.23 -10.45 9.22
C LYS A 27 18.60 -10.22 8.61
N LEU A 28 19.55 -11.10 8.92
CA LEU A 28 20.82 -11.16 8.21
C LEU A 28 20.64 -11.93 6.92
N LEU A 29 21.18 -11.38 5.84
CA LEU A 29 21.39 -12.11 4.59
C LEU A 29 22.77 -12.79 4.56
N PHE A 30 23.70 -12.36 5.42
CA PHE A 30 25.02 -12.97 5.52
C PHE A 30 25.49 -12.97 6.98
N ASP A 31 25.93 -14.13 7.46
CA ASP A 31 26.34 -14.36 8.85
C ASP A 31 27.86 -14.23 9.07
N GLY A 32 28.62 -14.02 7.98
CA GLY A 32 30.09 -13.96 8.01
C GLY A 32 30.78 -15.31 7.86
N LYS A 33 30.06 -16.41 7.68
CA LYS A 33 30.63 -17.76 7.73
C LYS A 33 30.12 -18.67 6.63
N THR A 34 28.83 -18.58 6.29
CA THR A 34 28.22 -19.45 5.30
C THR A 34 27.62 -18.63 4.15
N THR A 35 27.40 -19.31 3.04
CA THR A 35 26.68 -18.77 1.88
C THR A 35 25.19 -19.10 1.98
N ASP A 36 24.70 -19.44 3.18
CA ASP A 36 23.29 -19.79 3.38
C ASP A 36 22.40 -18.60 3.04
N GLY A 37 21.32 -18.89 2.31
CA GLY A 37 20.45 -17.85 1.76
C GLY A 37 20.90 -17.30 0.41
N TRP A 38 22.07 -17.68 -0.11
CA TRP A 38 22.55 -17.29 -1.45
C TRP A 38 22.69 -18.48 -2.40
N ARG A 39 22.61 -18.18 -3.70
CA ARG A 39 22.89 -19.08 -4.82
C ARG A 39 23.39 -18.26 -6.01
N GLY A 40 24.00 -18.89 -7.02
CA GLY A 40 24.34 -18.19 -8.26
C GLY A 40 23.08 -17.73 -9.00
N ALA A 41 23.13 -16.59 -9.69
CA ALA A 41 22.09 -16.18 -10.61
C ALA A 41 21.91 -17.25 -11.70
N PHE A 42 20.67 -17.66 -11.95
CA PHE A 42 20.35 -18.79 -12.85
C PHE A 42 20.99 -20.14 -12.47
N MET A 43 21.35 -20.32 -11.20
CA MET A 43 21.87 -21.58 -10.66
C MET A 43 21.08 -21.99 -9.41
N ASP A 44 21.06 -23.29 -9.12
CA ASP A 44 20.41 -23.83 -7.92
C ASP A 44 21.29 -23.73 -6.67
N THR A 45 22.61 -23.66 -6.86
CA THR A 45 23.62 -23.66 -5.79
C THR A 45 24.51 -22.44 -5.86
N PHE A 46 25.24 -22.18 -4.77
CA PHE A 46 26.24 -21.12 -4.71
C PHE A 46 27.43 -21.45 -5.65
N PRO A 47 28.02 -20.46 -6.34
CA PRO A 47 29.16 -20.70 -7.23
C PRO A 47 30.34 -21.38 -6.51
N LYS A 48 31.00 -22.33 -7.18
CA LYS A 48 32.16 -23.04 -6.62
C LYS A 48 33.47 -22.24 -6.70
N LYS A 49 33.48 -21.11 -7.42
CA LYS A 49 34.61 -20.22 -7.67
C LYS A 49 34.12 -18.78 -7.83
N GLY A 50 35.01 -17.79 -7.76
CA GLY A 50 34.69 -16.39 -7.99
C GLY A 50 34.18 -15.63 -6.76
N TRP A 51 33.85 -16.35 -5.70
CA TRP A 51 33.40 -15.79 -4.41
C TRP A 51 34.12 -16.50 -3.27
N GLU A 52 34.61 -15.73 -2.31
CA GLU A 52 35.32 -16.22 -1.13
C GLU A 52 34.74 -15.58 0.14
N ILE A 53 34.69 -16.33 1.24
CA ILE A 53 34.46 -15.76 2.57
C ILE A 53 35.80 -15.60 3.25
N SER A 54 36.20 -14.35 3.50
CA SER A 54 37.49 -14.01 4.12
C SER A 54 37.29 -13.01 5.24
N GLU A 55 37.78 -13.33 6.45
CA GLU A 55 37.68 -12.50 7.66
C GLU A 55 36.25 -12.01 7.97
N GLY A 56 35.25 -12.85 7.72
CA GLY A 56 33.84 -12.49 7.92
C GLY A 56 33.24 -11.58 6.85
N CYS A 57 33.93 -11.36 5.74
CA CYS A 57 33.43 -10.63 4.58
C CYS A 57 33.16 -11.60 3.43
N LEU A 58 32.10 -11.35 2.67
CA LEU A 58 31.86 -11.99 1.38
C LEU A 58 32.59 -11.18 0.31
N MET A 59 33.51 -11.81 -0.43
CA MET A 59 34.42 -11.14 -1.35
C MET A 59 34.27 -11.70 -2.76
N VAL A 60 34.27 -10.81 -3.76
CA VAL A 60 34.44 -11.18 -5.17
C VAL A 60 35.93 -11.46 -5.44
N GLU A 61 36.26 -12.65 -5.95
CA GLU A 61 37.64 -12.96 -6.35
C GLU A 61 38.01 -12.17 -7.60
N PRO A 62 39.14 -11.42 -7.60
CA PRO A 62 39.54 -10.62 -8.74
C PRO A 62 39.85 -11.52 -9.95
N SER A 63 39.40 -11.10 -11.11
CA SER A 63 39.71 -11.70 -12.41
C SER A 63 40.16 -10.60 -13.39
N ASN A 64 39.88 -10.72 -14.68
CA ASN A 64 40.21 -9.72 -15.70
C ASN A 64 39.23 -8.53 -15.75
N GLY A 65 38.30 -8.41 -14.79
CA GLY A 65 37.30 -7.32 -14.77
C GLY A 65 36.11 -7.52 -15.72
N ALA A 66 35.95 -8.70 -16.33
CA ALA A 66 34.82 -8.99 -17.22
C ALA A 66 33.55 -9.38 -16.44
N GLU A 67 32.43 -8.76 -16.80
CA GLU A 67 31.10 -8.93 -16.18
C GLU A 67 30.65 -10.40 -16.09
N SER A 68 30.32 -10.87 -14.89
CA SER A 68 29.75 -12.19 -14.61
C SER A 68 30.50 -13.40 -15.19
N THR A 69 31.81 -13.26 -15.44
CA THR A 69 32.63 -14.31 -16.09
C THR A 69 33.41 -15.21 -15.13
N ASN A 70 33.62 -14.80 -13.88
CA ASN A 70 34.38 -15.59 -12.91
C ASN A 70 33.46 -16.57 -12.19
N GLY A 71 32.82 -16.13 -11.11
CA GLY A 71 31.80 -16.89 -10.38
C GLY A 71 30.39 -16.61 -10.88
N GLY A 72 30.20 -15.45 -11.52
CA GLY A 72 28.88 -14.93 -11.86
C GLY A 72 28.22 -14.28 -10.65
N ASP A 73 27.12 -13.57 -10.90
CA ASP A 73 26.39 -12.89 -9.82
C ASP A 73 25.78 -13.89 -8.85
N ILE A 74 25.58 -13.46 -7.62
CA ILE A 74 24.83 -14.23 -6.62
C ILE A 74 23.54 -13.52 -6.25
N VAL A 75 22.50 -14.32 -5.99
CA VAL A 75 21.18 -13.85 -5.60
C VAL A 75 20.73 -14.47 -4.29
N THR A 76 19.82 -13.79 -3.59
CA THR A 76 19.09 -14.37 -2.48
C THR A 76 18.22 -15.54 -2.96
N LYS A 77 18.04 -16.55 -2.10
CA LYS A 77 17.07 -17.64 -2.32
C LYS A 77 15.62 -17.16 -2.16
N GLN A 78 15.41 -16.11 -1.36
CA GLN A 78 14.09 -15.50 -1.11
C GLN A 78 13.84 -14.32 -2.07
N LEU A 79 12.56 -14.07 -2.34
CA LEU A 79 12.07 -12.90 -3.07
C LEU A 79 11.55 -11.84 -2.10
N TYR A 80 11.73 -10.57 -2.44
CA TYR A 80 11.37 -9.42 -1.62
C TYR A 80 10.49 -8.43 -2.40
N ASP A 81 9.52 -7.83 -1.71
CA ASP A 81 8.62 -6.76 -2.17
C ASP A 81 9.02 -5.41 -1.55
N ASP A 82 8.38 -5.03 -0.45
CA ASP A 82 8.63 -3.83 0.32
C ASP A 82 9.71 -4.15 1.36
N PHE A 83 10.85 -3.47 1.27
CA PHE A 83 12.00 -3.77 2.12
C PHE A 83 12.83 -2.54 2.46
N GLU A 84 13.52 -2.63 3.58
CA GLU A 84 14.70 -1.83 3.86
C GLU A 84 15.91 -2.77 3.87
N LEU A 85 16.86 -2.50 2.99
CA LEU A 85 18.11 -3.24 2.86
C LEU A 85 19.28 -2.33 3.27
N THR A 86 20.21 -2.84 4.05
CA THR A 86 21.51 -2.20 4.32
C THR A 86 22.64 -3.15 3.99
N VAL A 87 23.67 -2.63 3.33
CA VAL A 87 24.85 -3.40 2.92
C VAL A 87 26.09 -2.57 3.20
N ASP A 88 27.01 -3.08 4.01
CA ASP A 88 28.34 -2.50 4.11
C ASP A 88 29.20 -3.06 2.99
N PHE A 89 29.83 -2.17 2.22
CA PHE A 89 30.69 -2.53 1.11
C PHE A 89 32.02 -1.80 1.17
N LYS A 90 33.06 -2.39 0.56
CA LYS A 90 34.38 -1.77 0.39
C LYS A 90 34.92 -2.09 -1.00
N LEU A 91 35.31 -1.04 -1.72
CA LEU A 91 35.84 -1.12 -3.08
C LEU A 91 37.37 -1.10 -3.07
N THR A 92 37.99 -1.82 -4.01
CA THR A 92 39.40 -1.59 -4.40
C THR A 92 39.49 -0.57 -5.53
N LYS A 93 40.69 -0.04 -5.78
CA LYS A 93 40.92 0.92 -6.87
C LYS A 93 40.47 0.34 -8.22
N GLY A 94 39.67 1.11 -8.95
CA GLY A 94 39.08 0.74 -10.23
C GLY A 94 38.03 -0.36 -10.17
N ALA A 95 37.43 -0.64 -9.01
CA ALA A 95 36.39 -1.66 -8.91
C ALA A 95 35.06 -1.21 -9.52
N ASN A 96 34.37 -2.17 -10.15
CA ASN A 96 32.98 -2.11 -10.59
C ASN A 96 32.21 -3.28 -9.96
N SER A 97 30.99 -3.03 -9.51
CA SER A 97 30.04 -4.00 -8.98
C SER A 97 28.67 -3.31 -8.80
N GLY A 98 27.71 -4.01 -8.22
CA GLY A 98 26.36 -3.50 -8.03
C GLY A 98 25.59 -4.29 -6.98
N ILE A 99 24.64 -3.61 -6.35
CA ILE A 99 23.59 -4.24 -5.54
C ILE A 99 22.30 -4.11 -6.34
N LYS A 100 21.79 -5.23 -6.88
CA LYS A 100 20.52 -5.21 -7.61
C LYS A 100 19.37 -5.72 -6.77
N TYR A 101 18.18 -5.22 -7.07
CA TYR A 101 16.93 -5.58 -6.43
C TYR A 101 15.82 -5.63 -7.49
N PHE A 102 14.72 -6.33 -7.16
CA PHE A 102 13.73 -6.75 -8.15
C PHE A 102 14.37 -7.51 -9.32
N VAL A 103 15.31 -8.43 -9.00
CA VAL A 103 15.90 -9.33 -9.99
C VAL A 103 14.96 -10.52 -10.23
N ASP A 104 14.52 -10.67 -11.48
CA ASP A 104 13.73 -11.81 -11.93
C ASP A 104 14.63 -12.88 -12.57
N ASN A 105 14.79 -13.99 -11.87
CA ASN A 105 15.55 -15.13 -12.37
C ASN A 105 14.72 -16.10 -13.23
N GLN A 106 13.45 -15.77 -13.53
CA GLN A 106 12.62 -16.50 -14.50
C GLN A 106 12.72 -15.92 -15.91
N GLN A 107 13.20 -14.68 -16.07
CA GLN A 107 13.50 -14.14 -17.40
C GLN A 107 14.66 -14.92 -18.04
N PRO A 108 14.70 -15.04 -19.39
CA PRO A 108 15.83 -15.65 -20.08
C PRO A 108 17.13 -15.00 -19.63
N LYS A 109 18.14 -15.84 -19.35
CA LYS A 109 19.47 -15.35 -19.00
C LYS A 109 19.92 -14.36 -20.08
N PRO A 110 20.30 -13.13 -19.71
CA PRO A 110 20.88 -12.19 -20.66
C PRO A 110 22.03 -12.85 -21.41
N GLY A 111 22.18 -12.57 -22.72
CA GLY A 111 23.23 -13.20 -23.53
C GLY A 111 24.57 -13.15 -22.81
N ALA A 112 25.18 -14.32 -22.58
CA ALA A 112 26.41 -14.42 -21.79
C ALA A 112 27.55 -13.64 -22.47
N PRO A 113 28.37 -12.89 -21.72
CA PRO A 113 28.44 -12.78 -20.26
C PRO A 113 27.81 -11.47 -19.77
N ARG A 114 26.56 -11.52 -19.29
CA ARG A 114 25.84 -10.34 -18.77
C ARG A 114 25.20 -10.66 -17.43
N SER A 115 25.20 -9.67 -16.55
CA SER A 115 24.56 -9.74 -15.24
C SER A 115 23.04 -9.85 -15.36
N ALA A 116 22.40 -10.46 -14.36
CA ALA A 116 20.93 -10.55 -14.33
C ALA A 116 20.29 -9.15 -14.32
N TYR A 117 19.09 -9.05 -14.93
CA TYR A 117 18.35 -7.79 -14.97
C TYR A 117 17.67 -7.50 -13.64
N GLY A 118 17.80 -6.25 -13.20
CA GLY A 118 17.16 -5.70 -12.01
C GLY A 118 17.54 -4.24 -11.86
N LEU A 119 16.84 -3.53 -10.97
CA LEU A 119 17.21 -2.17 -10.59
C LEU A 119 18.49 -2.22 -9.76
N GLU A 120 19.39 -1.27 -9.97
CA GLU A 120 20.76 -1.37 -9.51
C GLU A 120 21.19 -0.13 -8.73
N PHE A 121 21.61 -0.33 -7.49
CA PHE A 121 22.47 0.61 -6.77
C PHE A 121 23.90 0.36 -7.23
N GLN A 122 24.43 1.30 -8.01
CA GLN A 122 25.74 1.16 -8.62
C GLN A 122 26.88 1.24 -7.59
N LEU A 123 27.86 0.35 -7.67
CA LEU A 123 29.09 0.40 -6.87
C LEU A 123 30.29 0.58 -7.81
N LEU A 124 30.87 1.78 -7.82
CA LEU A 124 31.92 2.12 -8.77
C LEU A 124 33.01 2.98 -8.13
N ASP A 125 34.26 2.75 -8.52
CA ASP A 125 35.33 3.74 -8.38
C ASP A 125 35.17 4.82 -9.47
N ASP A 126 34.41 5.87 -9.14
CA ASP A 126 34.01 6.93 -10.07
C ASP A 126 35.17 7.68 -10.72
N ASP A 127 36.32 7.74 -10.04
CA ASP A 127 37.45 8.56 -10.47
C ASP A 127 38.23 7.89 -11.60
N VAL A 128 38.34 6.56 -11.56
CA VAL A 128 39.25 5.82 -12.44
C VAL A 128 38.56 4.77 -13.31
N HIS A 129 37.35 4.30 -12.95
CA HIS A 129 36.69 3.29 -13.78
C HIS A 129 36.06 3.92 -15.04
N PRO A 130 36.31 3.37 -16.24
CA PRO A 130 35.81 3.95 -17.50
C PRO A 130 34.29 4.12 -17.57
N ASP A 131 33.52 3.21 -16.95
CA ASP A 131 32.04 3.24 -16.99
C ASP A 131 31.44 4.52 -16.38
N ALA A 132 32.18 5.22 -15.51
CA ALA A 132 31.76 6.50 -14.94
C ALA A 132 31.53 7.59 -16.02
N LYS A 133 32.10 7.40 -17.22
CA LYS A 133 32.00 8.31 -18.38
C LYS A 133 31.05 7.82 -19.47
N LEU A 134 30.53 6.59 -19.37
CA LEU A 134 29.69 5.99 -20.40
C LEU A 134 28.19 6.28 -20.22
N GLY A 135 27.80 6.78 -19.04
CA GLY A 135 26.43 7.19 -18.74
C GLY A 135 26.10 8.61 -19.21
N LYS A 136 24.81 8.92 -19.32
CA LYS A 136 24.33 10.30 -19.50
C LYS A 136 24.42 11.00 -18.14
N ILE A 137 24.85 12.27 -18.10
CA ILE A 137 24.83 13.12 -16.89
C ILE A 137 25.42 12.47 -15.61
N GLY A 138 26.35 11.51 -15.76
CA GLY A 138 26.95 10.78 -14.62
C GLY A 138 26.08 9.67 -14.01
N ASN A 139 25.02 9.22 -14.69
CA ASN A 139 24.05 8.23 -14.19
C ASN A 139 24.57 6.77 -14.06
N ARG A 140 25.88 6.56 -14.22
CA ARG A 140 26.57 5.29 -13.97
C ARG A 140 27.59 5.36 -12.84
N LYS A 141 27.59 6.45 -12.09
CA LYS A 141 28.46 6.64 -10.92
C LYS A 141 27.88 5.97 -9.67
N LEU A 142 28.71 5.76 -8.66
CA LEU A 142 28.34 5.11 -7.40
C LEU A 142 27.08 5.73 -6.78
N GLY A 143 26.15 4.88 -6.34
CA GLY A 143 24.88 5.28 -5.71
C GLY A 143 23.77 5.69 -6.67
N SER A 144 24.07 5.86 -7.96
CA SER A 144 23.06 6.10 -8.99
C SER A 144 22.10 4.92 -9.09
N LEU A 145 20.89 5.17 -9.60
CA LEU A 145 20.12 4.12 -10.23
C LEU A 145 20.72 3.89 -11.61
N TYR A 146 21.46 2.80 -11.77
CA TYR A 146 22.35 2.59 -12.92
C TYR A 146 21.67 2.89 -14.26
N ASP A 147 22.30 3.72 -15.09
CA ASP A 147 21.86 4.14 -16.44
C ASP A 147 20.51 4.88 -16.47
N LEU A 148 19.91 5.19 -15.32
CA LEU A 148 18.63 5.89 -15.19
C LEU A 148 18.76 7.23 -14.46
N ILE A 149 19.08 7.22 -13.15
CA ILE A 149 19.05 8.43 -12.30
C ILE A 149 20.43 8.64 -11.68
N PRO A 150 21.12 9.78 -11.94
CA PRO A 150 22.43 10.06 -11.35
C PRO A 150 22.33 10.33 -9.85
N ALA A 151 23.27 9.79 -9.08
CA ALA A 151 23.54 10.26 -7.73
C ALA A 151 24.15 11.68 -7.77
N PRO A 152 23.94 12.48 -6.72
CA PRO A 152 24.52 13.81 -6.63
C PRO A 152 26.05 13.74 -6.55
N SER A 153 26.73 14.76 -7.06
CA SER A 153 28.19 14.81 -7.14
C SER A 153 28.87 14.93 -5.78
N ASP A 154 28.19 15.53 -4.80
CA ASP A 154 28.64 15.75 -3.42
C ASP A 154 28.22 14.62 -2.46
N LYS A 155 27.94 13.42 -2.99
CA LYS A 155 27.62 12.24 -2.18
C LYS A 155 28.71 11.95 -1.13
N PRO A 156 28.35 11.46 0.07
CA PRO A 156 29.28 11.27 1.17
C PRO A 156 30.07 9.96 1.03
N LEU A 157 30.70 9.74 -0.11
CA LEU A 157 31.50 8.54 -0.39
C LEU A 157 32.78 8.59 0.43
N HIS A 158 33.01 7.57 1.27
CA HIS A 158 34.31 7.39 1.89
C HIS A 158 35.34 6.93 0.85
N PRO A 159 36.63 7.29 1.02
CA PRO A 159 37.68 6.93 0.07
C PRO A 159 37.72 5.45 -0.29
N ILE A 160 38.20 5.16 -1.50
CA ILE A 160 38.47 3.79 -1.95
C ILE A 160 39.40 3.09 -0.95
N GLY A 161 39.05 1.85 -0.57
CA GLY A 161 39.70 1.12 0.52
C GLY A 161 39.05 1.29 1.89
N GLU A 162 38.09 2.20 2.05
CA GLU A 162 37.30 2.35 3.28
C GLU A 162 35.89 1.73 3.15
N TRP A 163 35.28 1.45 4.30
CA TRP A 163 33.94 0.90 4.36
C TRP A 163 32.90 1.99 4.13
N ASN A 164 31.94 1.69 3.27
CA ASN A 164 30.76 2.48 2.99
C ASN A 164 29.51 1.64 3.31
N THR A 165 28.40 2.29 3.61
CA THR A 165 27.10 1.64 3.83
C THR A 165 26.11 2.13 2.79
N ALA A 166 25.67 1.23 1.92
CA ALA A 166 24.52 1.43 1.05
C ALA A 166 23.24 1.09 1.81
N LYS A 167 22.19 1.90 1.63
CA LYS A 167 20.84 1.58 2.08
C LYS A 167 19.85 1.80 0.93
N ILE A 168 18.95 0.83 0.77
CA ILE A 168 17.88 0.86 -0.23
C ILE A 168 16.55 0.70 0.53
N ILE A 169 15.64 1.66 0.35
CA ILE A 169 14.29 1.62 0.90
C ILE A 169 13.34 1.46 -0.28
N SER A 170 12.57 0.39 -0.33
CA SER A 170 11.52 0.16 -1.32
C SER A 170 10.18 0.01 -0.60
N LYS A 171 9.22 0.89 -0.88
CA LYS A 171 7.87 0.90 -0.29
C LYS A 171 6.84 1.22 -1.38
N GLY A 172 6.15 0.19 -1.86
CA GLY A 172 5.26 0.28 -3.02
C GLY A 172 6.03 0.60 -4.29
N ALA A 173 5.64 1.69 -4.97
CA ALA A 173 6.39 2.25 -6.09
C ALA A 173 7.59 3.11 -5.65
N HIS A 174 7.57 3.65 -4.43
CA HIS A 174 8.59 4.58 -3.97
C HIS A 174 9.90 3.86 -3.61
N VAL A 175 11.01 4.31 -4.17
CA VAL A 175 12.35 3.79 -3.87
C VAL A 175 13.31 4.92 -3.53
N GLU A 176 14.15 4.69 -2.52
CA GLU A 176 15.23 5.59 -2.13
C GLU A 176 16.58 4.85 -2.10
N HIS A 177 17.63 5.55 -2.54
CA HIS A 177 19.01 5.15 -2.31
C HIS A 177 19.66 6.09 -1.29
N TRP A 178 20.42 5.50 -0.37
CA TRP A 178 21.15 6.19 0.67
C TRP A 178 22.59 5.68 0.72
N LEU A 179 23.53 6.58 1.00
CA LEU A 179 24.95 6.26 1.20
C LEU A 179 25.43 6.93 2.49
N ASN A 180 26.04 6.16 3.39
CA ASN A 180 26.63 6.66 4.63
C ASN A 180 25.69 7.57 5.44
N GLY A 181 24.39 7.24 5.45
CA GLY A 181 23.37 7.97 6.20
C GLY A 181 22.76 9.17 5.48
N GLN A 182 23.21 9.52 4.27
CA GLN A 182 22.62 10.58 3.45
C GLN A 182 21.81 10.01 2.29
N LYS A 183 20.62 10.56 2.04
CA LYS A 183 19.81 10.21 0.88
C LYS A 183 20.45 10.74 -0.38
N LEU A 184 20.60 9.89 -1.39
CA LEU A 184 21.15 10.24 -2.69
C LEU A 184 20.05 10.53 -3.71
N ILE A 185 19.14 9.57 -3.89
CA ILE A 185 18.05 9.67 -4.88
C ILE A 185 16.75 9.11 -4.29
N SER A 186 15.64 9.54 -4.87
CA SER A 186 14.28 9.12 -4.54
C SER A 186 13.43 9.16 -5.81
N TYR A 187 12.67 8.11 -6.09
CA TYR A 187 11.91 7.99 -7.34
C TYR A 187 10.73 7.01 -7.21
N GLU A 188 9.80 7.06 -8.17
CA GLU A 188 8.63 6.19 -8.25
C GLU A 188 8.78 5.18 -9.40
N ARG A 189 8.85 3.88 -9.09
CA ARG A 189 8.84 2.81 -10.10
C ARG A 189 7.53 2.82 -10.87
N GLY A 190 7.61 2.69 -12.19
CA GLY A 190 6.44 2.60 -13.07
C GLY A 190 5.69 3.93 -13.31
N GLY A 191 6.10 5.03 -12.68
CA GLY A 191 5.58 6.36 -13.00
C GLY A 191 6.16 6.90 -14.31
N ASP A 192 5.53 7.94 -14.87
CA ASP A 192 5.91 8.50 -16.18
C ASP A 192 7.39 8.87 -16.27
N ALA A 193 7.93 9.56 -15.26
CA ALA A 193 9.35 9.93 -15.22
C ALA A 193 10.27 8.71 -15.27
N PHE A 194 9.94 7.64 -14.54
CA PHE A 194 10.71 6.40 -14.56
C PHE A 194 10.61 5.70 -15.92
N ASN A 195 9.40 5.61 -16.48
CA ASN A 195 9.17 4.97 -17.78
C ASN A 195 9.90 5.70 -18.92
N THR A 196 9.92 7.03 -18.89
CA THR A 196 10.72 7.84 -19.83
C THR A 196 12.20 7.53 -19.71
N LEU A 197 12.75 7.48 -18.49
CA LEU A 197 14.15 7.12 -18.27
C LEU A 197 14.48 5.72 -18.79
N VAL A 198 13.61 4.73 -18.55
CA VAL A 198 13.79 3.37 -19.06
C VAL A 198 13.80 3.36 -20.59
N ALA A 199 12.86 4.03 -21.24
CA ALA A 199 12.77 4.12 -22.70
C ALA A 199 14.00 4.78 -23.35
N GLU A 200 14.71 5.64 -22.62
CA GLU A 200 15.92 6.33 -23.08
C GLU A 200 17.25 5.65 -22.67
N SER A 201 17.17 4.55 -21.91
CA SER A 201 18.30 3.83 -21.35
C SER A 201 18.69 2.58 -22.13
N LYS A 202 19.73 1.88 -21.68
CA LYS A 202 20.10 0.54 -22.18
C LYS A 202 19.01 -0.52 -21.96
N TYR A 203 18.02 -0.25 -21.11
CA TYR A 203 16.96 -1.19 -20.74
C TYR A 203 15.68 -1.06 -21.58
N LYS A 204 15.64 -0.14 -22.56
CA LYS A 204 14.46 0.16 -23.39
C LYS A 204 13.82 -1.07 -24.07
N ASP A 205 14.61 -2.09 -24.37
CA ASP A 205 14.16 -3.30 -25.07
C ASP A 205 13.80 -4.45 -24.11
N ILE A 206 13.74 -4.18 -22.79
CA ILE A 206 13.38 -5.16 -21.76
C ILE A 206 11.95 -4.88 -21.28
N PRO A 207 10.95 -5.69 -21.70
CA PRO A 207 9.57 -5.51 -21.30
C PRO A 207 9.42 -5.51 -19.77
N GLY A 208 8.77 -4.48 -19.23
CA GLY A 208 8.49 -4.38 -17.80
C GLY A 208 9.73 -4.24 -16.90
N PHE A 209 10.85 -3.74 -17.42
CA PHE A 209 12.07 -3.54 -16.63
C PHE A 209 11.80 -2.77 -15.34
N GLY A 210 12.18 -3.37 -14.21
CA GLY A 210 12.03 -2.77 -12.89
C GLY A 210 10.60 -2.76 -12.34
N LEU A 211 9.62 -3.37 -13.02
CA LEU A 211 8.20 -3.34 -12.64
C LEU A 211 7.70 -4.62 -11.97
N ILE A 212 8.53 -5.64 -11.81
CA ILE A 212 8.12 -6.86 -11.09
C ILE A 212 7.76 -6.53 -9.63
N GLU A 213 6.77 -7.22 -9.10
CA GLU A 213 6.28 -7.01 -7.72
C GLU A 213 7.26 -7.55 -6.68
N LYS A 214 7.92 -8.68 -6.98
CA LYS A 214 8.87 -9.35 -6.09
C LYS A 214 10.06 -9.86 -6.87
N GLY A 215 11.26 -9.70 -6.31
CA GLY A 215 12.48 -10.24 -6.91
C GLY A 215 13.58 -10.53 -5.90
N CYS A 216 14.66 -11.13 -6.39
CA CYS A 216 15.83 -11.38 -5.55
C CYS A 216 16.61 -10.08 -5.28
N ILE A 217 17.38 -10.09 -4.20
CA ILE A 217 18.52 -9.18 -4.04
C ILE A 217 19.74 -9.87 -4.67
N LEU A 218 20.57 -9.10 -5.39
CA LEU A 218 21.75 -9.59 -6.09
C LEU A 218 22.99 -8.80 -5.71
N LEU A 219 24.12 -9.50 -5.59
CA LEU A 219 25.45 -8.89 -5.55
C LEU A 219 26.20 -9.28 -6.82
N GLN A 220 26.73 -8.27 -7.51
CA GLN A 220 27.29 -8.43 -8.85
C GLN A 220 28.77 -8.83 -8.82
N ASP A 221 29.12 -9.83 -9.62
CA ASP A 221 30.51 -10.14 -9.97
C ASP A 221 30.87 -9.40 -11.26
N HIS A 222 31.75 -8.40 -11.17
CA HIS A 222 32.31 -7.71 -12.34
C HIS A 222 33.83 -7.91 -12.45
N GLY A 223 34.36 -8.99 -11.85
CA GLY A 223 35.77 -9.35 -11.90
C GLY A 223 36.71 -8.44 -11.10
N ASN A 224 36.18 -7.50 -10.32
CA ASN A 224 36.95 -6.67 -9.40
C ASN A 224 36.77 -7.11 -7.96
N LYS A 225 37.80 -6.92 -7.13
CA LYS A 225 37.72 -7.25 -5.71
C LYS A 225 36.82 -6.26 -4.98
N VAL A 226 35.70 -6.75 -4.48
CA VAL A 226 34.75 -6.00 -3.65
C VAL A 226 34.41 -6.84 -2.42
N TYR A 227 34.31 -6.18 -1.27
CA TYR A 227 33.98 -6.83 0.00
C TYR A 227 32.59 -6.41 0.46
N PHE A 228 31.81 -7.35 0.98
CA PHE A 228 30.49 -7.12 1.56
C PHE A 228 30.41 -7.70 2.97
N LYS A 229 29.73 -6.98 3.88
CA LYS A 229 29.38 -7.47 5.22
C LYS A 229 28.12 -6.77 5.72
N ASN A 230 27.64 -7.16 6.90
CA ASN A 230 26.49 -6.55 7.57
C ASN A 230 25.27 -6.42 6.64
N ILE A 231 25.06 -7.43 5.79
CA ILE A 231 23.96 -7.44 4.83
C ILE A 231 22.68 -7.76 5.61
N LYS A 232 21.86 -6.75 5.84
CA LYS A 232 20.64 -6.84 6.65
C LYS A 232 19.45 -6.41 5.82
N ILE A 233 18.34 -7.11 5.97
CA ILE A 233 17.07 -6.74 5.33
C ILE A 233 15.94 -6.85 6.33
N ARG A 234 14.99 -5.92 6.30
CA ARG A 234 13.69 -6.07 6.94
C ARG A 234 12.58 -5.86 5.94
N LYS A 235 11.49 -6.59 6.10
CA LYS A 235 10.26 -6.30 5.37
C LYS A 235 9.70 -4.99 5.90
N ILE A 236 9.39 -4.04 5.02
CA ILE A 236 8.59 -2.88 5.40
C ILE A 236 7.14 -3.31 5.28
N ALA A 237 6.44 -3.38 6.40
CA ALA A 237 4.99 -3.48 6.34
C ALA A 237 4.47 -2.21 5.68
N THR A 238 3.74 -2.32 4.58
CA THR A 238 2.91 -1.22 4.10
C THR A 238 2.06 -0.80 5.30
N ALA A 239 2.24 0.43 5.80
CA ALA A 239 1.59 0.87 7.02
C ALA A 239 0.09 0.54 6.92
N SER A 240 -0.37 -0.37 7.79
CA SER A 240 -1.79 -0.63 7.94
C SER A 240 -2.41 0.70 8.37
N LEU A 241 -3.51 1.10 7.72
CA LEU A 241 -4.28 2.25 8.18
C LEU A 241 -4.87 2.01 9.59
N GLY A 242 -4.70 0.81 10.15
CA GLY A 242 -5.40 0.34 11.33
C GLY A 242 -6.84 -0.05 10.98
N ASN A 243 -7.53 -0.70 11.91
CA ASN A 243 -8.90 -1.15 11.67
C ASN A 243 -9.92 -0.01 11.60
N LYS A 244 -9.52 1.25 11.80
CA LYS A 244 -10.37 2.43 11.61
C LYS A 244 -10.70 2.68 10.13
N TYR A 245 -9.84 2.25 9.23
CA TYR A 245 -10.03 2.42 7.79
C TYR A 245 -10.12 1.06 7.10
N GLY A 246 -11.04 0.94 6.17
CA GLY A 246 -11.33 -0.29 5.46
C GLY A 246 -11.70 -0.05 4.02
N VAL A 247 -12.31 -1.07 3.42
CA VAL A 247 -12.95 -1.00 2.10
C VAL A 247 -14.35 -1.56 2.20
N VAL A 248 -15.31 -1.00 1.47
CA VAL A 248 -16.61 -1.66 1.28
C VAL A 248 -16.48 -2.64 0.13
N SER A 249 -16.90 -3.89 0.34
CA SER A 249 -16.76 -4.97 -0.64
C SER A 249 -17.41 -4.68 -2.01
N TYR A 250 -18.33 -3.71 -2.09
CA TYR A 250 -18.90 -3.25 -3.35
C TYR A 250 -17.83 -2.72 -4.32
N THR A 251 -16.74 -2.17 -3.78
CA THR A 251 -15.53 -1.76 -4.53
C THR A 251 -14.97 -2.89 -5.38
N PHE A 252 -14.95 -4.11 -4.84
CA PHE A 252 -14.42 -5.29 -5.52
C PHE A 252 -15.53 -6.31 -5.84
N ARG A 253 -16.75 -5.83 -6.09
CA ARG A 253 -17.94 -6.69 -6.28
C ARG A 253 -17.76 -7.72 -7.38
N ASN A 254 -17.07 -7.34 -8.46
CA ASN A 254 -16.82 -8.22 -9.60
C ASN A 254 -15.80 -9.31 -9.25
N GLU A 255 -14.80 -8.99 -8.46
CA GLU A 255 -13.78 -9.91 -7.97
C GLU A 255 -14.36 -10.85 -6.91
N PHE A 256 -15.14 -10.32 -5.97
CA PHE A 256 -15.85 -11.11 -4.96
C PHE A 256 -16.82 -12.11 -5.60
N ALA A 257 -17.55 -11.71 -6.65
CA ALA A 257 -18.43 -12.60 -7.40
C ALA A 257 -17.69 -13.77 -8.07
N LYS A 258 -16.40 -13.59 -8.38
CA LYS A 258 -15.55 -14.64 -8.99
C LYS A 258 -14.88 -15.51 -7.94
N ASN A 259 -14.22 -14.90 -6.95
CA ASN A 259 -13.39 -15.63 -5.99
C ASN A 259 -13.20 -14.81 -4.70
N VAL A 260 -14.01 -15.11 -3.68
CA VAL A 260 -13.95 -14.43 -2.38
C VAL A 260 -12.57 -14.57 -1.69
N PRO A 261 -11.98 -15.78 -1.50
CA PRO A 261 -10.65 -15.90 -0.89
C PRO A 261 -9.56 -15.06 -1.58
N ALA A 262 -9.44 -15.15 -2.91
CA ALA A 262 -8.43 -14.43 -3.66
C ALA A 262 -8.63 -12.90 -3.58
N THR A 263 -9.88 -12.45 -3.56
CA THR A 263 -10.20 -11.02 -3.40
C THR A 263 -9.78 -10.52 -2.03
N LEU A 264 -10.05 -11.29 -0.96
CA LEU A 264 -9.60 -10.94 0.39
C LEU A 264 -8.06 -10.94 0.51
N ASP A 265 -7.38 -11.88 -0.18
CA ASP A 265 -5.91 -11.90 -0.23
C ASP A 265 -5.35 -10.64 -0.91
N TYR A 266 -5.98 -10.20 -2.00
CA TYR A 266 -5.61 -8.95 -2.68
C TYR A 266 -5.84 -7.72 -1.78
N ILE A 267 -7.01 -7.59 -1.14
CA ILE A 267 -7.32 -6.49 -0.23
C ILE A 267 -6.30 -6.44 0.92
N LYS A 268 -5.95 -7.60 1.50
CA LYS A 268 -4.92 -7.70 2.53
C LYS A 268 -3.54 -7.29 2.02
N ALA A 269 -3.18 -7.67 0.79
CA ALA A 269 -1.91 -7.29 0.18
C ALA A 269 -1.77 -5.77 -0.02
N LEU A 270 -2.89 -5.05 -0.18
CA LEU A 270 -2.93 -3.58 -0.19
C LEU A 270 -2.73 -2.96 1.22
N GLY A 271 -2.68 -3.77 2.27
CA GLY A 271 -2.55 -3.36 3.66
C GLY A 271 -3.87 -3.00 4.35
N ILE A 272 -5.01 -3.37 3.74
CA ILE A 272 -6.35 -3.16 4.31
C ILE A 272 -6.74 -4.40 5.15
N THR A 273 -7.12 -4.18 6.41
CA THR A 273 -7.51 -5.27 7.33
C THR A 273 -8.94 -5.16 7.85
N ASN A 274 -9.67 -4.09 7.52
CA ASN A 274 -11.08 -3.93 7.85
C ASN A 274 -11.93 -3.92 6.58
N ILE A 275 -13.08 -4.59 6.61
CA ILE A 275 -14.04 -4.64 5.52
C ILE A 275 -15.45 -4.31 6.00
N GLU A 276 -16.20 -3.62 5.15
CA GLU A 276 -17.66 -3.62 5.19
C GLU A 276 -18.18 -4.53 4.08
N PHE A 277 -18.91 -5.59 4.42
CA PHE A 277 -19.51 -6.47 3.41
C PHE A 277 -20.83 -5.89 2.92
N SER A 278 -21.08 -5.84 1.61
CA SER A 278 -22.35 -5.39 1.01
C SER A 278 -23.32 -6.56 0.76
N SER A 279 -22.84 -7.79 0.88
CA SER A 279 -23.59 -9.03 0.84
C SER A 279 -22.71 -10.17 1.36
N LEU A 280 -23.24 -11.39 1.39
CA LEU A 280 -22.45 -12.58 1.74
C LEU A 280 -21.77 -13.26 0.53
N PHE A 281 -21.97 -12.76 -0.70
CA PHE A 281 -21.33 -13.27 -1.92
C PHE A 281 -21.45 -14.79 -2.10
N GLY A 282 -22.65 -15.32 -1.88
CA GLY A 282 -22.94 -16.76 -2.02
C GLY A 282 -22.35 -17.65 -0.92
N LYS A 283 -21.80 -17.06 0.15
CA LYS A 283 -21.31 -17.77 1.34
C LYS A 283 -22.25 -17.58 2.52
N THR A 284 -22.04 -18.36 3.56
CA THR A 284 -22.59 -18.11 4.89
C THR A 284 -21.73 -17.11 5.66
N ALA A 285 -22.31 -16.45 6.68
CA ALA A 285 -21.56 -15.56 7.56
C ALA A 285 -20.40 -16.28 8.28
N THR A 286 -20.59 -17.54 8.66
CA THR A 286 -19.55 -18.37 9.31
C THR A 286 -18.37 -18.63 8.38
N GLU A 287 -18.62 -18.94 7.11
CA GLU A 287 -17.55 -19.13 6.14
C GLU A 287 -16.77 -17.84 5.90
N LEU A 288 -17.45 -16.69 5.79
CA LEU A 288 -16.79 -15.40 5.66
C LEU A 288 -15.98 -15.05 6.91
N ARG A 289 -16.52 -15.27 8.12
CA ARG A 289 -15.79 -15.07 9.38
C ARG A 289 -14.49 -15.87 9.39
N LYS A 290 -14.55 -17.16 9.05
CA LYS A 290 -13.36 -18.02 8.94
C LYS A 290 -12.34 -17.46 7.95
N LEU A 291 -12.76 -17.04 6.76
CA LEU A 291 -11.86 -16.46 5.76
C LEU A 291 -11.19 -15.17 6.23
N LEU A 292 -11.90 -14.35 7.01
CA LEU A 292 -11.34 -13.16 7.64
C LEU A 292 -10.32 -13.53 8.74
N ASP A 293 -10.62 -14.51 9.59
CA ASP A 293 -9.73 -14.96 10.67
C ASP A 293 -8.40 -15.49 10.12
N GLU A 294 -8.44 -16.33 9.09
CA GLU A 294 -7.26 -16.85 8.39
C GLU A 294 -6.35 -15.73 7.87
N ARG A 295 -6.93 -14.56 7.60
CA ARG A 295 -6.25 -13.39 7.05
C ARG A 295 -5.95 -12.33 8.11
N GLY A 296 -6.39 -12.49 9.35
CA GLY A 296 -6.28 -11.44 10.37
C GLY A 296 -7.06 -10.17 9.99
N MET A 297 -8.17 -10.33 9.29
CA MET A 297 -9.08 -9.25 8.89
C MET A 297 -10.30 -9.18 9.82
N VAL A 298 -10.92 -8.01 9.88
CA VAL A 298 -12.14 -7.77 10.66
C VAL A 298 -13.26 -7.27 9.75
N CYS A 299 -14.49 -7.65 10.06
CA CYS A 299 -15.69 -7.04 9.50
C CYS A 299 -16.29 -6.13 10.58
N THR A 300 -16.45 -4.86 10.29
CA THR A 300 -16.99 -3.88 11.27
C THR A 300 -18.40 -3.44 10.96
N SER A 301 -18.82 -3.55 9.69
CA SER A 301 -20.17 -3.23 9.23
C SER A 301 -20.66 -4.25 8.20
N PHE A 302 -21.96 -4.54 8.20
CA PHE A 302 -22.61 -5.44 7.27
C PHE A 302 -23.79 -4.76 6.57
N GLY A 303 -23.62 -4.51 5.27
CA GLY A 303 -24.62 -3.99 4.36
C GLY A 303 -25.63 -5.04 3.94
N VAL A 304 -26.90 -4.66 3.93
CA VAL A 304 -28.04 -5.47 3.47
C VAL A 304 -28.96 -4.64 2.57
N ASN A 305 -29.85 -5.30 1.84
CA ASN A 305 -30.92 -4.59 1.13
C ASN A 305 -32.05 -4.20 2.10
N TYR A 306 -32.84 -3.20 1.70
CA TYR A 306 -33.94 -2.66 2.49
C TYR A 306 -34.98 -3.72 2.89
N ASN A 307 -35.28 -4.66 1.99
CA ASN A 307 -36.26 -5.71 2.25
C ASN A 307 -35.80 -6.67 3.35
N ASP A 308 -34.55 -7.11 3.31
CA ASP A 308 -33.99 -8.02 4.32
C ASP A 308 -33.84 -7.33 5.68
N LEU A 309 -33.53 -6.03 5.71
CA LEU A 309 -33.54 -5.26 6.96
C LEU A 309 -34.89 -5.36 7.67
N ASN A 310 -36.00 -5.24 6.93
CA ASN A 310 -37.34 -5.12 7.52
C ASN A 310 -38.05 -6.46 7.71
N ASN A 311 -37.79 -7.43 6.83
CA ASN A 311 -38.50 -8.70 6.81
C ASN A 311 -37.66 -9.86 7.35
N LYS A 312 -36.34 -9.68 7.51
CA LYS A 312 -35.41 -10.69 8.01
C LYS A 312 -34.44 -10.12 9.05
N THR A 313 -34.88 -9.13 9.84
CA THR A 313 -34.02 -8.39 10.80
C THR A 313 -33.25 -9.31 11.75
N ALA A 314 -33.88 -10.39 12.24
CA ALA A 314 -33.23 -11.36 13.12
C ALA A 314 -32.09 -12.14 12.42
N GLU A 315 -32.31 -12.58 11.18
CA GLU A 315 -31.29 -13.24 10.37
C GLU A 315 -30.13 -12.28 10.07
N VAL A 316 -30.45 -11.04 9.71
CA VAL A 316 -29.45 -9.97 9.49
C VAL A 316 -28.63 -9.73 10.75
N GLY A 317 -29.27 -9.63 11.91
CA GLY A 317 -28.60 -9.47 13.21
C GLY A 317 -27.66 -10.65 13.51
N ALA A 318 -28.13 -11.88 13.36
CA ALA A 318 -27.33 -13.08 13.59
C ALA A 318 -26.11 -13.17 12.64
N ASN A 319 -26.31 -12.86 11.36
CA ASN A 319 -25.23 -12.83 10.36
C ASN A 319 -24.20 -11.74 10.69
N ALA A 320 -24.63 -10.52 11.00
CA ALA A 320 -23.74 -9.42 11.38
C ALA A 320 -22.90 -9.78 12.62
N LYS A 321 -23.51 -10.39 13.64
CA LYS A 321 -22.78 -10.87 14.83
C LYS A 321 -21.77 -11.95 14.50
N THR A 322 -22.13 -12.88 13.63
CA THR A 322 -21.24 -13.96 13.19
C THR A 322 -20.02 -13.40 12.45
N LEU A 323 -20.20 -12.38 11.61
CA LEU A 323 -19.10 -11.69 10.94
C LEU A 323 -18.20 -10.90 11.91
N GLY A 324 -18.71 -10.55 13.09
CA GLY A 324 -18.05 -9.68 14.07
C GLY A 324 -18.37 -8.19 13.89
N ALA A 325 -19.37 -7.85 13.07
CA ALA A 325 -19.76 -6.48 12.82
C ALA A 325 -20.39 -5.82 14.06
N SER A 326 -20.22 -4.50 14.16
CA SER A 326 -20.90 -3.65 15.14
C SER A 326 -22.05 -2.85 14.51
N PHE A 327 -22.07 -2.80 13.17
CA PHE A 327 -23.02 -2.01 12.40
C PHE A 327 -23.73 -2.86 11.35
N VAL A 328 -24.98 -2.52 11.09
CA VAL A 328 -25.75 -3.00 9.93
C VAL A 328 -26.13 -1.79 9.10
N ARG A 329 -25.97 -1.88 7.78
CA ARG A 329 -26.16 -0.73 6.89
C ARG A 329 -27.14 -1.01 5.76
N VAL A 330 -27.95 -0.02 5.40
CA VAL A 330 -28.76 -0.02 4.16
C VAL A 330 -28.40 1.22 3.34
N ALA A 331 -28.25 1.05 2.03
CA ALA A 331 -27.82 2.10 1.10
C ALA A 331 -28.91 2.63 0.17
N TRP A 332 -30.09 2.01 0.13
CA TRP A 332 -31.15 2.44 -0.78
C TRP A 332 -32.52 2.32 -0.14
N ILE A 333 -33.30 3.39 -0.18
CA ILE A 333 -34.73 3.39 0.15
C ILE A 333 -35.49 3.12 -1.16
N PRO A 334 -36.34 2.09 -1.24
CA PRO A 334 -37.19 1.87 -2.41
C PRO A 334 -38.10 3.07 -2.66
N HIS A 335 -38.06 3.61 -3.87
CA HIS A 335 -38.92 4.70 -4.34
C HIS A 335 -39.12 4.57 -5.85
N ASN A 336 -40.05 5.35 -6.42
CA ASN A 336 -40.30 5.35 -7.85
C ASN A 336 -39.47 6.44 -8.55
N ASP A 337 -38.43 6.02 -9.27
CA ASP A 337 -37.51 6.88 -10.01
C ASP A 337 -38.20 7.89 -10.96
N SER A 338 -39.40 7.57 -11.47
CA SER A 338 -40.14 8.46 -12.39
C SER A 338 -40.80 9.65 -11.68
N ILE A 339 -41.05 9.56 -10.38
CA ILE A 339 -41.62 10.65 -9.56
C ILE A 339 -40.59 11.24 -8.60
N GLY A 340 -39.46 10.55 -8.38
CA GLY A 340 -38.43 10.92 -7.41
C GLY A 340 -38.78 10.50 -5.99
N PHE A 341 -37.89 10.84 -5.04
CA PHE A 341 -38.08 10.52 -3.64
C PHE A 341 -39.14 11.44 -3.01
N THR A 342 -40.10 10.85 -2.30
CA THR A 342 -41.26 11.56 -1.75
C THR A 342 -41.25 11.63 -0.23
N ILE A 343 -42.14 12.45 0.33
CA ILE A 343 -42.33 12.49 1.79
C ILE A 343 -42.94 11.19 2.32
N GLU A 344 -43.77 10.51 1.52
CA GLU A 344 -44.32 9.19 1.86
C GLU A 344 -43.20 8.15 1.99
N ASP A 345 -42.23 8.17 1.06
CA ASP A 345 -41.04 7.31 1.13
C ASP A 345 -40.21 7.61 2.39
N ALA A 346 -39.98 8.89 2.70
CA ALA A 346 -39.23 9.30 3.88
C ALA A 346 -39.93 8.94 5.20
N LYS A 347 -41.26 9.09 5.29
CA LYS A 347 -42.08 8.65 6.43
C LYS A 347 -41.97 7.14 6.63
N LYS A 348 -42.17 6.38 5.56
CA LYS A 348 -42.09 4.93 5.61
C LYS A 348 -40.69 4.45 6.00
N ALA A 349 -39.64 5.03 5.42
CA ALA A 349 -38.25 4.73 5.78
C ALA A 349 -37.96 5.02 7.24
N THR A 350 -38.46 6.14 7.77
CA THR A 350 -38.30 6.49 9.18
C THR A 350 -38.91 5.44 10.11
N GLU A 351 -40.14 5.01 9.85
CA GLU A 351 -40.83 4.00 10.64
C GLU A 351 -40.10 2.65 10.60
N ASP A 352 -39.75 2.21 9.39
CA ASP A 352 -39.04 0.96 9.14
C ASP A 352 -37.66 0.97 9.84
N PHE A 353 -36.89 2.04 9.69
CA PHE A 353 -35.55 2.18 10.30
C PHE A 353 -35.61 2.24 11.82
N ASN A 354 -36.58 2.95 12.40
CA ASN A 354 -36.75 2.98 13.85
C ASN A 354 -37.09 1.59 14.41
N LYS A 355 -37.97 0.85 13.71
CA LYS A 355 -38.35 -0.52 14.11
C LYS A 355 -37.15 -1.47 14.00
N ALA A 356 -36.50 -1.52 12.84
CA ALA A 356 -35.38 -2.43 12.61
C ALA A 356 -34.17 -2.08 13.48
N GLY A 357 -33.83 -0.79 13.60
CA GLY A 357 -32.74 -0.31 14.44
C GLY A 357 -32.95 -0.65 15.92
N LYS A 358 -34.18 -0.56 16.42
CA LYS A 358 -34.50 -0.97 17.80
C LYS A 358 -34.23 -2.46 18.02
N LEU A 359 -34.74 -3.32 17.13
CA LEU A 359 -34.52 -4.78 17.22
C LEU A 359 -33.04 -5.13 17.14
N LEU A 360 -32.30 -4.56 16.19
CA LEU A 360 -30.86 -4.76 16.06
C LEU A 360 -30.10 -4.32 17.32
N LYS A 361 -30.54 -3.22 17.95
CA LYS A 361 -29.90 -2.70 19.16
C LYS A 361 -30.20 -3.56 20.38
N GLU A 362 -31.46 -3.89 20.62
CA GLU A 362 -31.91 -4.61 21.82
C GLU A 362 -31.49 -6.07 21.81
N ASP A 363 -31.64 -6.76 20.68
CA ASP A 363 -31.44 -8.22 20.60
C ASP A 363 -29.99 -8.60 20.27
N TYR A 364 -29.26 -7.74 19.54
CA TYR A 364 -27.91 -8.07 19.03
C TYR A 364 -26.82 -7.09 19.47
N ASN A 365 -27.19 -5.96 20.10
CA ASN A 365 -26.29 -4.84 20.38
C ASN A 365 -25.56 -4.33 19.12
N LEU A 366 -26.30 -4.24 18.01
CA LEU A 366 -25.84 -3.66 16.75
C LEU A 366 -26.39 -2.24 16.58
N THR A 367 -25.68 -1.39 15.86
CA THR A 367 -26.19 -0.06 15.48
C THR A 367 -26.61 -0.09 14.01
N PHE A 368 -27.85 0.32 13.72
CA PHE A 368 -28.29 0.48 12.34
C PHE A 368 -27.79 1.81 11.76
N CYS A 369 -27.29 1.78 10.51
CA CYS A 369 -26.83 2.92 9.76
C CYS A 369 -27.56 3.04 8.41
N TYR A 370 -28.10 4.21 8.09
CA TYR A 370 -28.55 4.53 6.74
C TYR A 370 -27.46 5.28 5.95
N HIS A 371 -27.17 4.81 4.73
CA HIS A 371 -26.22 5.41 3.79
C HIS A 371 -26.99 6.25 2.76
N ASN A 372 -26.68 7.56 2.66
CA ASN A 372 -27.30 8.50 1.72
C ASN A 372 -26.93 8.23 0.25
N HIS A 373 -27.84 8.47 -0.69
CA HIS A 373 -27.55 8.32 -2.13
C HIS A 373 -27.79 9.58 -2.96
N GLY A 374 -28.30 10.68 -2.41
CA GLY A 374 -28.37 11.97 -3.10
C GLY A 374 -29.80 12.48 -3.28
N TYR A 375 -30.74 11.57 -3.57
CA TYR A 375 -32.16 11.90 -3.75
C TYR A 375 -32.81 12.46 -2.49
N GLU A 376 -32.29 12.12 -1.31
CA GLU A 376 -32.78 12.61 -0.03
C GLU A 376 -32.47 14.11 0.16
N PHE A 377 -31.48 14.66 -0.56
CA PHE A 377 -31.13 16.07 -0.46
C PHE A 377 -32.05 16.97 -1.31
N ALA A 378 -33.03 16.41 -2.03
CA ALA A 378 -34.05 17.20 -2.69
C ALA A 378 -34.84 18.04 -1.66
N LYS A 379 -35.26 19.24 -2.08
CA LYS A 379 -35.91 20.21 -1.20
C LYS A 379 -37.24 19.68 -0.66
N TYR A 380 -37.43 19.81 0.65
CA TYR A 380 -38.68 19.53 1.33
C TYR A 380 -38.93 20.60 2.39
N GLU A 381 -40.05 21.32 2.27
CA GLU A 381 -40.38 22.47 3.12
C GLU A 381 -39.21 23.49 3.23
N GLN A 382 -38.69 23.73 4.45
CA GLN A 382 -37.58 24.64 4.72
C GLN A 382 -36.21 23.94 4.67
N GLY A 383 -36.15 22.64 4.41
CA GLY A 383 -34.95 21.83 4.38
C GLY A 383 -34.96 20.83 3.23
N THR A 384 -34.58 19.59 3.53
CA THR A 384 -34.52 18.47 2.60
C THR A 384 -35.21 17.23 3.16
N PHE A 385 -35.48 16.21 2.35
CA PHE A 385 -35.95 14.92 2.89
C PHE A 385 -34.92 14.27 3.82
N PHE A 386 -33.64 14.53 3.61
CA PHE A 386 -32.56 14.09 4.49
C PHE A 386 -32.67 14.75 5.87
N ASP A 387 -33.03 16.03 5.93
CA ASP A 387 -33.32 16.73 7.18
C ASP A 387 -34.52 16.08 7.89
N TYR A 388 -35.58 15.73 7.16
CA TYR A 388 -36.72 14.98 7.71
C TYR A 388 -36.30 13.64 8.31
N LEU A 389 -35.49 12.84 7.60
CA LEU A 389 -34.98 11.56 8.10
C LEU A 389 -34.13 11.74 9.37
N MET A 390 -33.28 12.78 9.40
CA MET A 390 -32.50 13.12 10.58
C MET A 390 -33.40 13.45 11.78
N ASP A 391 -34.43 14.26 11.59
CA ASP A 391 -35.29 14.73 12.69
C ASP A 391 -36.24 13.65 13.23
N ASN A 392 -36.66 12.70 12.38
CA ASN A 392 -37.71 11.75 12.73
C ASN A 392 -37.20 10.32 13.04
N THR A 393 -35.93 10.03 12.77
CA THR A 393 -35.31 8.77 13.23
C THR A 393 -34.75 8.89 14.64
N ASN A 394 -34.95 7.86 15.45
CA ASN A 394 -34.53 7.82 16.85
C ASN A 394 -33.01 7.61 16.95
N PRO A 395 -32.23 8.57 17.49
CA PRO A 395 -30.77 8.50 17.53
C PRO A 395 -30.23 7.39 18.46
N ALA A 396 -31.05 6.77 19.31
CA ALA A 396 -30.67 5.59 20.08
C ALA A 396 -30.61 4.30 19.23
N TYR A 397 -31.34 4.28 18.10
CA TYR A 397 -31.54 3.08 17.28
C TYR A 397 -31.02 3.25 15.84
N VAL A 398 -31.01 4.49 15.34
CA VAL A 398 -30.67 4.82 13.95
C VAL A 398 -29.54 5.84 13.91
N SER A 399 -28.47 5.46 13.24
CA SER A 399 -27.34 6.31 12.86
C SER A 399 -27.23 6.37 11.33
N PHE A 400 -26.22 7.07 10.82
CA PHE A 400 -26.01 7.26 9.40
C PHE A 400 -24.56 6.93 9.00
N GLU A 401 -24.43 6.47 7.76
CA GLU A 401 -23.18 6.39 7.02
C GLU A 401 -23.16 7.53 6.00
N LEU A 402 -22.12 8.36 6.04
CA LEU A 402 -21.98 9.47 5.09
C LEU A 402 -21.20 9.00 3.88
N ASP A 403 -21.85 8.89 2.73
CA ASP A 403 -21.15 8.78 1.45
C ASP A 403 -20.83 10.15 0.92
N LEU A 404 -19.52 10.38 0.73
CA LEU A 404 -18.98 11.66 0.34
C LEU A 404 -19.42 12.07 -1.07
N LEU A 405 -19.33 11.15 -2.03
CA LEU A 405 -19.70 11.43 -3.42
C LEU A 405 -21.20 11.71 -3.51
N TRP A 406 -22.02 10.86 -2.91
CA TRP A 406 -23.47 10.99 -2.98
C TRP A 406 -24.05 12.15 -2.18
N ALA A 407 -23.35 12.63 -1.16
CA ALA A 407 -23.69 13.90 -0.53
C ALA A 407 -23.27 15.09 -1.39
N PHE A 408 -22.07 15.03 -1.99
CA PHE A 408 -21.55 16.11 -2.81
C PHE A 408 -22.28 16.28 -4.14
N HIS A 409 -22.68 15.18 -4.78
CA HIS A 409 -23.28 15.17 -6.11
C HIS A 409 -24.51 16.11 -6.23
N PRO A 410 -25.53 16.06 -5.36
CA PRO A 410 -26.66 17.01 -5.40
C PRO A 410 -26.31 18.43 -4.92
N GLY A 411 -25.04 18.70 -4.57
CA GLY A 411 -24.56 20.00 -4.14
C GLY A 411 -24.47 20.21 -2.62
N ALA A 412 -24.70 19.18 -1.79
CA ALA A 412 -24.48 19.31 -0.36
C ALA A 412 -22.97 19.35 -0.03
N ASN A 413 -22.60 19.99 1.08
CA ASN A 413 -21.22 20.00 1.56
C ASN A 413 -21.05 18.95 2.68
N PRO A 414 -20.30 17.85 2.47
CA PRO A 414 -20.17 16.79 3.46
C PRO A 414 -19.58 17.26 4.80
N ALA A 415 -18.62 18.20 4.79
CA ALA A 415 -18.04 18.76 6.01
C ALA A 415 -19.08 19.56 6.82
N GLN A 416 -19.96 20.30 6.14
CA GLN A 416 -21.07 21.01 6.79
C GLN A 416 -22.16 20.06 7.28
N LEU A 417 -22.42 18.94 6.59
CA LEU A 417 -23.36 17.92 7.08
C LEU A 417 -22.87 17.30 8.40
N ILE A 418 -21.58 16.95 8.49
CA ILE A 418 -20.97 16.44 9.73
C ILE A 418 -21.16 17.44 10.88
N LYS A 419 -21.02 18.74 10.60
CA LYS A 419 -21.22 19.81 11.58
C LYS A 419 -22.70 20.01 11.95
N LYS A 420 -23.61 19.94 10.98
CA LYS A 420 -25.06 20.12 11.16
C LYS A 420 -25.67 19.02 12.01
N TYR A 421 -25.16 17.79 11.90
CA TYR A 421 -25.70 16.60 12.57
C TYR A 421 -24.69 15.93 13.54
N PRO A 422 -24.33 16.62 14.64
CA PRO A 422 -23.36 16.08 15.59
C PRO A 422 -23.86 14.75 16.16
N GLY A 423 -22.99 13.73 16.13
CA GLY A 423 -23.30 12.42 16.72
C GLY A 423 -24.05 11.45 15.82
N ARG A 424 -24.62 11.90 14.69
CA ARG A 424 -25.49 11.08 13.82
C ARG A 424 -24.75 10.20 12.83
N PHE A 425 -23.58 10.63 12.36
CA PHE A 425 -22.74 9.83 11.48
C PHE A 425 -21.80 8.92 12.28
N LYS A 426 -21.84 7.62 11.99
CA LYS A 426 -20.95 6.61 12.59
C LYS A 426 -20.00 5.97 11.57
N LEU A 427 -20.37 5.97 10.30
CA LEU A 427 -19.58 5.39 9.21
C LEU A 427 -19.41 6.42 8.08
N MET A 428 -18.45 6.18 7.20
CA MET A 428 -18.21 7.04 6.03
C MET A 428 -17.74 6.20 4.85
N HIS A 429 -18.36 6.37 3.69
CA HIS A 429 -17.83 5.92 2.41
C HIS A 429 -16.98 7.02 1.80
N VAL A 430 -15.68 6.75 1.68
CA VAL A 430 -14.65 7.67 1.22
C VAL A 430 -14.50 7.50 -0.29
N LYS A 431 -15.16 8.41 -1.01
CA LYS A 431 -15.21 8.48 -2.48
C LYS A 431 -14.77 9.85 -2.95
N ASP A 432 -14.44 9.95 -4.22
CA ASP A 432 -14.19 11.24 -4.87
C ASP A 432 -14.82 11.25 -6.27
N LEU A 433 -15.19 12.44 -6.71
CA LEU A 433 -15.97 12.67 -7.92
C LEU A 433 -15.09 13.36 -8.95
N LYS A 434 -15.11 12.88 -10.18
CA LYS A 434 -14.38 13.49 -11.30
C LYS A 434 -14.68 14.98 -11.41
N LYS A 435 -13.63 15.76 -11.67
CA LYS A 435 -13.72 17.22 -11.82
C LYS A 435 -14.65 17.61 -12.97
N GLY A 436 -15.53 18.57 -12.71
CA GLY A 436 -16.43 19.15 -13.71
C GLY A 436 -17.73 18.37 -13.90
N VAL A 437 -17.95 17.29 -13.15
CA VAL A 437 -19.25 16.60 -13.13
C VAL A 437 -20.27 17.50 -12.46
N LYS A 438 -21.29 17.89 -13.22
CA LYS A 438 -22.51 18.51 -12.70
C LYS A 438 -23.34 17.41 -12.07
N GLY A 439 -23.80 17.60 -10.84
CA GLY A 439 -24.63 16.60 -10.20
C GLY A 439 -26.11 16.93 -10.20
N ASP A 440 -26.87 15.93 -9.77
CA ASP A 440 -28.33 15.93 -9.69
C ASP A 440 -28.78 15.15 -8.43
N PHE A 441 -30.10 14.89 -8.35
CA PHE A 441 -30.72 14.18 -7.22
C PHE A 441 -31.07 12.72 -7.58
N SER A 442 -30.50 12.14 -8.64
CA SER A 442 -30.87 10.79 -9.11
C SER A 442 -30.29 9.66 -8.25
N GLY A 443 -29.23 9.96 -7.51
CA GLY A 443 -28.38 8.97 -6.85
C GLY A 443 -27.71 8.00 -7.80
N LYS A 444 -27.46 8.46 -9.04
CA LYS A 444 -26.77 7.71 -10.09
C LYS A 444 -25.80 8.64 -10.81
N THR A 445 -24.67 8.09 -11.23
CA THR A 445 -23.69 8.75 -12.09
C THR A 445 -22.98 7.66 -12.90
N PRO A 446 -22.49 7.96 -14.12
CA PRO A 446 -21.61 7.03 -14.83
C PRO A 446 -20.41 6.62 -13.98
N VAL A 447 -20.03 5.35 -14.04
CA VAL A 447 -18.97 4.75 -13.19
C VAL A 447 -17.60 5.39 -13.42
N GLU A 448 -17.36 5.98 -14.59
CA GLU A 448 -16.14 6.73 -14.90
C GLU A 448 -16.03 8.08 -14.18
N ASN A 449 -17.10 8.51 -13.49
CA ASN A 449 -17.07 9.69 -12.65
C ASN A 449 -16.58 9.37 -11.23
N ASP A 450 -16.55 8.09 -10.82
CA ASP A 450 -15.87 7.66 -9.60
C ASP A 450 -14.36 7.60 -9.85
N VAL A 451 -13.61 8.41 -9.10
CA VAL A 451 -12.17 8.57 -9.26
C VAL A 451 -11.44 8.37 -7.94
N ALA A 452 -10.16 8.02 -8.04
CA ALA A 452 -9.30 7.80 -6.89
C ALA A 452 -9.33 9.02 -5.95
N VAL A 453 -9.44 8.74 -4.66
CA VAL A 453 -9.58 9.75 -3.61
C VAL A 453 -8.40 10.71 -3.66
N GLY A 454 -8.70 12.01 -3.72
CA GLY A 454 -7.71 13.08 -3.81
C GLY A 454 -7.37 13.52 -5.23
N THR A 455 -7.95 12.89 -6.26
CA THR A 455 -7.79 13.29 -7.66
C THR A 455 -9.01 14.04 -8.21
N GLY A 456 -10.14 13.97 -7.52
CA GLY A 456 -11.41 14.54 -7.94
C GLY A 456 -11.64 15.96 -7.42
N GLN A 457 -12.92 16.29 -7.20
CA GLN A 457 -13.39 17.64 -6.86
C GLN A 457 -13.83 17.83 -5.40
N LEU A 458 -13.86 16.76 -4.59
CA LEU A 458 -14.20 16.89 -3.17
C LEU A 458 -13.03 17.45 -2.37
N ASN A 459 -13.33 18.31 -1.39
CA ASN A 459 -12.33 18.80 -0.43
C ASN A 459 -12.08 17.76 0.68
N ILE A 460 -11.45 16.63 0.32
CA ILE A 460 -11.18 15.53 1.24
C ILE A 460 -10.44 15.98 2.52
N PRO A 461 -9.43 16.88 2.48
CA PRO A 461 -8.76 17.35 3.69
C PRO A 461 -9.69 18.07 4.66
N GLU A 462 -10.58 18.95 4.17
CA GLU A 462 -11.55 19.65 5.01
C GLU A 462 -12.57 18.69 5.63
N ILE A 463 -13.05 17.73 4.84
CA ILE A 463 -13.99 16.70 5.29
C ILE A 463 -13.35 15.85 6.39
N PHE A 464 -12.13 15.36 6.19
CA PHE A 464 -11.42 14.56 7.18
C PHE A 464 -11.10 15.35 8.44
N LYS A 465 -10.77 16.65 8.32
CA LYS A 465 -10.61 17.52 9.48
C LYS A 465 -11.88 17.58 10.33
N MET A 466 -13.05 17.73 9.70
CA MET A 466 -14.33 17.70 10.42
C MET A 466 -14.67 16.33 10.98
N ALA A 467 -14.40 15.27 10.21
CA ALA A 467 -14.64 13.89 10.63
C ALA A 467 -13.77 13.45 11.82
N LYS A 468 -12.52 13.95 11.93
CA LYS A 468 -11.64 13.68 13.07
C LYS A 468 -12.27 14.10 14.42
N SER A 469 -13.09 15.14 14.43
CA SER A 469 -13.80 15.65 15.62
C SER A 469 -15.25 15.15 15.77
N SER A 470 -15.69 14.21 14.93
CA SER A 470 -17.06 13.71 14.95
C SER A 470 -17.17 12.32 15.58
N SER A 471 -18.37 11.73 15.56
CA SER A 471 -18.60 10.36 16.05
C SER A 471 -18.35 9.26 15.01
N ILE A 472 -17.74 9.58 13.87
CA ILE A 472 -17.44 8.61 12.82
C ILE A 472 -16.34 7.66 13.32
N GLN A 473 -16.67 6.37 13.32
CA GLN A 473 -15.84 5.29 13.84
C GLN A 473 -15.05 4.59 12.75
N TYR A 474 -15.65 4.39 11.57
CA TYR A 474 -15.03 3.67 10.47
C TYR A 474 -15.17 4.42 9.14
N TYR A 475 -14.17 4.26 8.28
CA TYR A 475 -14.03 4.93 7.00
C TYR A 475 -13.71 3.86 5.96
N TYR A 476 -14.61 3.64 5.01
CA TYR A 476 -14.44 2.62 3.98
C TYR A 476 -14.16 3.30 2.65
N ILE A 477 -13.08 2.93 1.98
CA ILE A 477 -12.95 3.27 0.56
C ILE A 477 -14.10 2.59 -0.17
N GLU A 478 -14.84 3.37 -0.95
CA GLU A 478 -15.71 2.86 -1.99
C GLU A 478 -15.20 3.40 -3.32
N ASP A 479 -15.12 2.56 -4.34
CA ASP A 479 -14.79 2.95 -5.70
C ASP A 479 -15.65 2.10 -6.64
N GLU A 480 -16.59 2.74 -7.31
CA GLU A 480 -17.53 2.06 -8.19
C GLU A 480 -17.01 1.89 -9.63
N SER A 481 -15.81 2.41 -9.92
CA SER A 481 -15.23 2.37 -11.26
C SER A 481 -14.86 0.96 -11.72
N ASN A 482 -14.59 0.83 -13.02
CA ASN A 482 -14.03 -0.40 -13.59
C ASN A 482 -12.50 -0.52 -13.42
N ASN A 483 -11.86 0.43 -12.72
CA ASN A 483 -10.40 0.54 -12.61
C ASN A 483 -9.90 0.38 -11.15
N THR A 484 -10.64 -0.34 -10.32
CA THR A 484 -10.39 -0.43 -8.86
C THR A 484 -9.00 -0.95 -8.52
N SER A 485 -8.43 -1.84 -9.34
CA SER A 485 -7.05 -2.34 -9.17
C SER A 485 -5.97 -1.25 -9.33
N THR A 486 -6.28 -0.18 -10.06
CA THR A 486 -5.40 0.99 -10.24
C THR A 486 -5.75 2.09 -9.25
N GLN A 487 -7.05 2.37 -9.06
CA GLN A 487 -7.52 3.53 -8.31
C GLN A 487 -7.43 3.33 -6.79
N VAL A 488 -7.75 2.15 -6.25
CA VAL A 488 -7.68 1.89 -4.81
C VAL A 488 -6.25 2.06 -4.26
N PRO A 489 -5.18 1.56 -4.91
CA PRO A 489 -3.81 1.88 -4.50
C PRO A 489 -3.51 3.39 -4.43
N ILE A 490 -3.98 4.18 -5.39
CA ILE A 490 -3.81 5.64 -5.42
C ILE A 490 -4.54 6.29 -4.23
N SER A 491 -5.81 5.91 -4.01
CA SER A 491 -6.62 6.37 -2.87
C SER A 491 -5.92 6.06 -1.53
N LEU A 492 -5.33 4.86 -1.39
CA LEU A 492 -4.60 4.47 -0.19
C LEU A 492 -3.34 5.31 0.04
N ILE A 493 -2.58 5.63 -1.01
CA ILE A 493 -1.40 6.51 -0.90
C ILE A 493 -1.83 7.89 -0.41
N TYR A 494 -2.88 8.45 -1.02
CA TYR A 494 -3.41 9.75 -0.65
C TYR A 494 -3.88 9.77 0.82
N LEU A 495 -4.69 8.78 1.22
CA LEU A 495 -5.22 8.70 2.58
C LEU A 495 -4.12 8.50 3.63
N LYS A 496 -3.10 7.68 3.36
CA LYS A 496 -1.95 7.53 4.27
C LYS A 496 -1.25 8.87 4.49
N LYS A 497 -0.96 9.60 3.43
CA LYS A 497 -0.36 10.94 3.52
C LYS A 497 -1.26 11.92 4.28
N LEU A 498 -2.57 11.88 4.05
CA LEU A 498 -3.53 12.76 4.72
C LEU A 498 -3.61 12.48 6.23
N LEU A 499 -3.41 11.23 6.66
CA LEU A 499 -3.51 10.83 8.06
C LEU A 499 -2.20 11.00 8.84
N GLU A 500 -1.06 11.05 8.14
CA GLU A 500 0.24 11.40 8.71
C GLU A 500 0.38 12.90 9.03
N ASN A 501 -0.50 13.74 8.47
CA ASN A 501 -0.60 15.19 8.70
C ASN A 501 -1.86 15.57 9.51
#